data_AF-A0A439RPD8-F1
#
_entry.id   AF-A0A439RPD8-F1
#
_cell.length_a   1.000
_cell.length_b   1.000
_cell.length_c   1.000
_cell.angle_alpha   90.00
_cell.angle_beta   90.00
_cell.angle_gamma   90.00
#
_symmetry.space_group_name_H-M   'P 1'
#
loop_
_entity.id
_entity.type
_entity.pdbx_description
1 polymer ?
#
loop_
_entity_poly.entity_id
_entity_poly.type
_entity_poly.pdbx_seq_one_letter_code
_entity_poly.pdbx_strand_id
1 'polypeptide(L)'
;MADFGLSTILALAGTAASAAGTLAAGAASKSAGDFQAAQLDQHAKEEKAAAQREAERATKEKNFVLSRQQAVAGASGLGALDETVQSLAGDIITQGEVNKGMILYGGEERAKGRRAQAAAARMEGKAKQTGSYFGAAGTLMDGVGSFAKDWNPTPYAVPSSGIYY
;
A
#
# COMPACT_ATOMS: atom_id res chain seq x y z
N MET A 1 47.59 31.50 -4.49
CA MET A 1 47.16 30.10 -4.69
C MET A 1 46.69 29.44 -3.37
N ALA A 2 45.85 30.11 -2.57
CA ALA A 2 45.33 29.55 -1.30
C ALA A 2 43.82 29.22 -1.34
N ASP A 3 43.11 29.59 -2.42
CA ASP A 3 41.67 29.41 -2.58
C ASP A 3 41.26 28.01 -3.08
N PHE A 4 42.24 27.23 -3.53
CA PHE A 4 42.02 25.91 -4.15
C PHE A 4 41.75 24.78 -3.14
N GLY A 5 42.22 24.91 -1.89
CA GLY A 5 42.02 23.89 -0.85
C GLY A 5 40.68 24.00 -0.11
N LEU A 6 40.19 25.23 0.09
CA LEU A 6 38.94 25.46 0.81
C LEU A 6 37.72 25.14 -0.07
N SER A 7 37.75 25.57 -1.33
CA SER A 7 36.67 25.31 -2.32
C SER A 7 36.49 23.82 -2.64
N THR A 8 37.59 23.07 -2.74
CA THR A 8 37.56 21.60 -2.94
C THR A 8 37.00 20.86 -1.74
N ILE A 9 37.41 21.23 -0.53
CA ILE A 9 36.87 20.65 0.71
C ILE A 9 35.39 21.01 0.87
N LEU A 10 34.98 22.24 0.57
CA LEU A 10 33.57 22.65 0.61
C LEU A 10 32.71 21.91 -0.43
N ALA A 11 33.21 21.74 -1.66
CA ALA A 11 32.49 21.02 -2.71
C ALA A 11 32.29 19.53 -2.33
N LEU A 12 33.36 18.87 -1.87
CA LEU A 12 33.31 17.48 -1.40
C LEU A 12 32.38 17.31 -0.19
N ALA A 13 32.43 18.24 0.77
CA ALA A 13 31.54 18.25 1.94
C ALA A 13 30.07 18.47 1.55
N GLY A 14 29.79 19.33 0.56
CA GLY A 14 28.44 19.54 0.02
C GLY A 14 27.87 18.29 -0.67
N THR A 15 28.69 17.57 -1.43
CA THR A 15 28.30 16.27 -2.02
C THR A 15 28.08 15.17 -0.98
N ALA A 16 28.90 15.12 0.06
CA ALA A 16 28.73 14.14 1.14
C ALA A 16 27.44 14.40 1.94
N ALA A 17 27.15 15.67 2.24
CA ALA A 17 25.92 16.06 2.93
C ALA A 17 24.66 15.78 2.09
N SER A 18 24.71 16.05 0.78
CA SER A 18 23.58 15.76 -0.13
C SER A 18 23.37 14.26 -0.31
N ALA A 19 24.42 13.46 -0.46
CA ALA A 19 24.32 12.00 -0.50
C ALA A 19 23.73 11.42 0.80
N ALA A 20 24.16 11.91 1.97
CA ALA A 20 23.58 11.52 3.25
C ALA A 20 22.09 11.89 3.36
N GLY A 21 21.71 13.07 2.88
CA GLY A 21 20.32 13.51 2.79
C GLY A 21 19.46 12.61 1.90
N THR A 22 19.97 12.21 0.73
CA THR A 22 19.30 11.27 -0.17
C THR A 22 19.07 9.92 0.51
N LEU A 23 20.09 9.36 1.15
CA LEU A 23 19.98 8.09 1.88
C LEU A 23 18.96 8.16 3.02
N ALA A 24 19.01 9.23 3.82
CA ALA A 24 18.06 9.46 4.90
C ALA A 24 16.61 9.57 4.38
N ALA A 25 16.38 10.25 3.26
CA ALA A 25 15.07 10.36 2.62
C ALA A 25 14.54 8.99 2.14
N GLY A 26 15.41 8.13 1.62
CA GLY A 26 15.02 6.76 1.24
C GLY A 26 14.68 5.88 2.43
N ALA A 27 15.44 5.96 3.52
CA ALA A 27 15.14 5.25 4.77
C ALA A 27 13.80 5.72 5.38
N ALA A 28 13.55 7.03 5.38
CA ALA A 28 12.28 7.60 5.80
C ALA A 28 11.12 7.12 4.91
N SER A 29 11.33 7.05 3.58
CA SER A 29 10.33 6.54 2.63
C SER A 29 9.98 5.08 2.87
N LYS A 30 10.98 4.23 3.20
CA LYS A 30 10.73 2.84 3.58
C LYS A 30 9.92 2.75 4.87
N SER A 31 10.31 3.50 5.90
CA SER A 31 9.59 3.54 7.18
C SER A 31 8.13 3.98 7.01
N ALA A 32 7.89 5.02 6.20
CA ALA A 32 6.55 5.49 5.88
C ALA A 32 5.72 4.42 5.15
N GLY A 33 6.31 3.74 4.16
CA GLY A 33 5.66 2.63 3.44
C GLY A 33 5.33 1.45 4.36
N ASP A 34 6.25 1.08 5.25
CA ASP A 34 6.05 0.01 6.25
C ASP A 34 4.91 0.37 7.23
N PHE A 35 4.84 1.63 7.68
CA PHE A 35 3.78 2.13 8.55
C PHE A 35 2.41 2.15 7.84
N GLN A 36 2.36 2.63 6.59
CA GLN A 36 1.14 2.61 5.78
C GLN A 36 0.66 1.17 5.57
N ALA A 37 1.58 0.24 5.29
CA ALA A 37 1.26 -1.17 5.14
C ALA A 37 0.72 -1.79 6.43
N ALA A 38 1.28 -1.45 7.59
CA ALA A 38 0.78 -1.92 8.88
C ALA A 38 -0.66 -1.44 9.15
N GLN A 39 -0.98 -0.19 8.82
CA GLN A 39 -2.35 0.33 8.91
C GLN A 39 -3.31 -0.43 7.99
N LEU A 40 -2.90 -0.67 6.74
CA LEU A 40 -3.70 -1.43 5.78
C LEU A 40 -3.92 -2.88 6.23
N ASP A 41 -2.93 -3.53 6.83
CA ASP A 41 -3.07 -4.87 7.39
C ASP A 41 -4.02 -4.88 8.60
N GLN A 42 -4.01 -3.83 9.41
CA GLN A 42 -4.96 -3.67 10.51
C GLN A 42 -6.39 -3.51 9.98
N HIS A 43 -6.60 -2.65 8.98
CA HIS A 43 -7.88 -2.53 8.29
C HIS A 43 -8.31 -3.86 7.67
N ALA A 44 -7.40 -4.63 7.07
CA ALA A 44 -7.72 -5.95 6.54
C ALA A 44 -8.26 -6.92 7.60
N LYS A 45 -7.77 -6.84 8.84
CA LYS A 45 -8.30 -7.63 9.97
C LYS A 45 -9.68 -7.13 10.39
N GLU A 46 -9.87 -5.82 10.43
CA GLU A 46 -11.16 -5.19 10.75
C GLU A 46 -12.24 -5.57 9.74
N GLU A 47 -11.94 -5.61 8.44
CA GLU A 47 -12.88 -6.03 7.39
C GLU A 47 -13.36 -7.46 7.60
N LYS A 48 -12.46 -8.38 7.98
CA LYS A 48 -12.82 -9.76 8.33
C LYS A 48 -13.67 -9.83 9.59
N ALA A 49 -13.27 -9.12 10.64
CA ALA A 49 -14.02 -9.10 11.90
C ALA A 49 -15.42 -8.49 11.73
N ALA A 50 -15.54 -7.44 10.93
CA ALA A 50 -16.82 -6.83 10.58
C ALA A 50 -17.71 -7.81 9.81
N ALA A 51 -17.16 -8.52 8.82
CA ALA A 51 -17.90 -9.54 8.07
C ALA A 51 -18.34 -10.72 8.95
N GLN A 52 -17.50 -11.17 9.89
CA GLN A 52 -17.88 -12.21 10.85
C GLN A 52 -19.05 -11.77 11.73
N ARG A 53 -19.00 -10.54 12.28
CA ARG A 53 -20.12 -9.99 13.06
C ARG A 53 -21.40 -9.85 12.25
N GLU A 54 -21.29 -9.43 11.00
CA GLU A 54 -22.46 -9.30 10.11
C GLU A 54 -23.04 -10.69 9.76
N ALA A 55 -22.18 -11.68 9.52
CA ALA A 55 -22.58 -13.06 9.28
C ALA A 55 -23.29 -13.68 10.51
N GLU A 56 -22.84 -13.36 11.72
CA GLU A 56 -23.53 -13.75 12.96
C GLU A 56 -24.90 -13.07 13.10
N ARG A 57 -25.00 -11.79 12.75
CA ARG A 57 -26.29 -11.08 12.74
C ARG A 57 -27.26 -11.71 11.74
N ALA A 58 -26.81 -11.98 10.52
CA ALA A 58 -27.60 -12.66 9.50
C ALA A 58 -28.05 -14.06 9.96
N THR A 59 -27.19 -14.78 10.70
CA THR A 59 -27.55 -16.08 11.28
C THR A 59 -28.66 -15.94 12.33
N LYS A 60 -28.59 -14.93 13.21
CA LYS A 60 -29.64 -14.66 14.21
C LYS A 60 -30.96 -14.28 13.54
N GLU A 61 -30.90 -13.47 12.49
CA GLU A 61 -32.08 -13.08 11.71
C GLU A 61 -32.72 -14.27 11.00
N LYS A 62 -31.93 -15.12 10.35
CA LYS A 62 -32.38 -16.40 9.79
C LYS A 62 -33.12 -17.24 10.83
N ASN A 63 -32.53 -17.40 12.01
CA ASN A 63 -33.14 -18.19 13.09
C ASN A 63 -34.45 -17.56 13.59
N PHE A 64 -34.52 -16.23 13.68
CA PHE A 64 -35.74 -15.53 14.05
C PHE A 64 -36.86 -15.74 13.03
N VAL A 65 -36.54 -15.65 11.73
CA VAL A 65 -37.50 -15.93 10.64
C VAL A 65 -37.98 -17.38 10.70
N LEU A 66 -37.07 -18.34 10.91
CA LEU A 66 -37.40 -19.75 11.06
C LEU A 66 -38.32 -20.01 12.27
N SER A 67 -38.02 -19.41 13.42
CA SER A 67 -38.88 -19.51 14.62
C SER A 67 -40.27 -18.89 14.38
N ARG A 68 -40.34 -17.76 13.66
CA ARG A 68 -41.62 -17.13 13.30
C ARG A 68 -42.43 -18.02 12.36
N GLN A 69 -41.78 -18.63 11.37
CA GLN A 69 -42.42 -19.58 10.45
C GLN A 69 -43.01 -20.76 11.21
N GLN A 70 -42.26 -21.36 12.14
CA GLN A 70 -42.72 -22.46 12.98
C GLN A 70 -43.93 -22.07 13.85
N ALA A 71 -43.92 -20.88 14.45
CA ALA A 71 -45.04 -20.38 15.25
C ALA A 71 -46.31 -20.17 14.42
N VAL A 72 -46.17 -19.61 13.21
CA VAL A 72 -47.30 -19.41 12.28
C VAL A 72 -47.86 -20.75 11.80
N ALA A 73 -46.99 -21.71 11.44
CA ALA A 73 -47.41 -23.05 11.06
C ALA A 73 -48.22 -23.71 12.18
N GLY A 74 -47.69 -23.69 13.42
CA GLY A 74 -48.39 -24.23 14.59
C GLY A 74 -49.73 -23.56 14.89
N ALA A 75 -49.84 -22.24 14.70
CA ALA A 75 -51.09 -21.50 14.89
C ALA A 75 -52.13 -21.76 13.78
N SER A 76 -51.68 -22.06 12.56
CA SER A 76 -52.54 -22.32 11.40
C SER A 76 -53.18 -23.71 11.39
N GLY A 77 -52.80 -24.59 12.31
CA GLY A 77 -53.25 -25.99 12.33
C GLY A 77 -52.56 -26.88 11.28
N LEU A 78 -51.69 -26.31 10.43
CA LEU A 78 -50.77 -27.07 9.60
C LEU A 78 -49.75 -27.75 10.52
N GLY A 79 -49.66 -29.07 10.44
CA GLY A 79 -48.67 -29.83 11.21
C GLY A 79 -47.24 -29.42 10.81
N ALA A 80 -46.30 -29.47 11.76
CA ALA A 80 -44.89 -29.19 11.47
C ALA A 80 -44.26 -30.11 10.41
N LEU A 81 -44.94 -31.23 10.09
CA LEU A 81 -44.55 -32.20 9.06
C LEU A 81 -45.22 -31.93 7.71
N ASP A 82 -46.02 -30.89 7.57
CA ASP A 82 -46.58 -30.49 6.28
C ASP A 82 -45.45 -30.16 5.28
N GLU A 83 -45.57 -30.67 4.06
CA GLU A 83 -44.54 -30.55 3.01
C GLU A 83 -44.26 -29.09 2.66
N THR A 84 -45.30 -28.23 2.69
CA THR A 84 -45.16 -26.79 2.43
C THR A 84 -44.32 -26.13 3.52
N VAL A 85 -44.57 -26.48 4.79
CA VAL A 85 -43.83 -25.94 5.95
C VAL A 85 -42.36 -26.37 5.91
N GLN A 86 -42.11 -27.64 5.58
CA GLN A 86 -40.74 -28.16 5.46
C GLN A 86 -39.98 -27.53 4.29
N SER A 87 -40.61 -27.37 3.12
CA SER A 87 -39.95 -26.72 1.97
C SER A 87 -39.57 -25.27 2.28
N LEU A 88 -40.48 -24.50 2.86
CA LEU A 88 -40.22 -23.10 3.22
C LEU A 88 -39.13 -22.98 4.29
N ALA A 89 -39.07 -23.91 5.24
CA ALA A 89 -37.98 -23.95 6.23
C ALA A 89 -36.63 -24.27 5.56
N GLY A 90 -36.62 -25.21 4.61
CA GLY A 90 -35.45 -25.54 3.79
C GLY A 90 -34.95 -24.35 2.98
N ASP A 91 -35.86 -23.58 2.38
CA ASP A 91 -35.54 -22.37 1.62
C ASP A 91 -34.93 -21.28 2.51
N ILE A 92 -35.52 -21.03 3.69
CA ILE A 92 -35.00 -20.07 4.67
C ILE A 92 -33.58 -20.45 5.10
N ILE A 93 -33.34 -21.75 5.37
CA ILE A 93 -32.03 -22.25 5.76
C ILE A 93 -31.02 -22.06 4.62
N THR A 94 -31.38 -22.50 3.41
CA THR A 94 -30.51 -22.42 2.23
C THR A 94 -30.13 -20.97 1.92
N GLN A 95 -31.13 -20.08 1.87
CA GLN A 95 -30.90 -18.67 1.61
C GLN A 95 -30.07 -18.01 2.72
N GLY A 96 -30.29 -18.39 3.97
CA GLY A 96 -29.53 -17.91 5.11
C GLY A 96 -28.04 -18.30 5.06
N GLU A 97 -27.74 -19.55 4.69
CA GLU A 97 -26.35 -20.00 4.55
C GLU A 97 -25.66 -19.37 3.33
N VAL A 98 -26.38 -19.19 2.21
CA VAL A 98 -25.86 -18.46 1.05
C VAL A 98 -25.53 -17.02 1.42
N ASN A 99 -26.44 -16.31 2.10
CA ASN A 99 -26.22 -14.93 2.54
C ASN A 99 -25.01 -14.83 3.48
N LYS A 100 -24.93 -15.71 4.47
CA LYS A 100 -23.78 -15.80 5.38
C LYS A 100 -22.47 -16.02 4.62
N GLY A 101 -22.45 -16.95 3.66
CA GLY A 101 -21.30 -17.22 2.80
C GLY A 101 -20.86 -15.98 2.02
N MET A 102 -21.82 -15.27 1.39
CA MET A 102 -21.56 -14.05 0.64
C MET A 102 -21.00 -12.92 1.51
N ILE A 103 -21.50 -12.75 2.74
CA ILE A 103 -21.00 -11.76 3.69
C ILE A 103 -19.53 -12.03 4.04
N LEU A 104 -19.22 -13.28 4.41
CA LEU A 104 -17.86 -13.68 4.77
C LEU A 104 -16.91 -13.54 3.58
N TYR A 105 -17.34 -14.00 2.41
CA TYR A 105 -16.57 -13.87 1.17
C TYR A 105 -16.29 -12.42 0.82
N GLY A 106 -17.30 -11.54 0.87
CA GLY A 106 -17.12 -10.11 0.61
C GLY A 106 -16.15 -9.44 1.61
N GLY A 107 -16.15 -9.89 2.87
CA GLY A 107 -15.16 -9.47 3.87
C GLY A 107 -13.74 -9.92 3.56
N GLU A 108 -13.59 -11.17 3.12
CA GLU A 108 -12.30 -11.73 2.72
C GLU A 108 -11.72 -11.00 1.51
N GLU A 109 -12.54 -10.73 0.49
CA GLU A 109 -12.10 -10.00 -0.72
C GLU A 109 -11.68 -8.56 -0.40
N ARG A 110 -12.45 -7.83 0.44
CA ARG A 110 -12.03 -6.52 0.94
C ARG A 110 -10.70 -6.61 1.69
N ALA A 111 -10.54 -7.59 2.57
CA ALA A 111 -9.31 -7.80 3.32
C ALA A 111 -8.12 -8.13 2.40
N LYS A 112 -8.31 -8.95 1.36
CA LYS A 112 -7.29 -9.22 0.33
C LYS A 112 -6.89 -7.95 -0.40
N GLY A 113 -7.84 -7.12 -0.80
CA GLY A 113 -7.57 -5.82 -1.43
C GLY A 113 -6.70 -4.92 -0.54
N ARG A 114 -6.99 -4.84 0.77
CA ARG A 114 -6.17 -4.10 1.74
C ARG A 114 -4.75 -4.67 1.86
N ARG A 115 -4.60 -6.01 1.92
CA ARG A 115 -3.27 -6.66 1.95
C ARG A 115 -2.47 -6.42 0.68
N ALA A 116 -3.12 -6.42 -0.48
CA ALA A 116 -2.47 -6.10 -1.74
C ALA A 116 -1.95 -4.65 -1.74
N GLN A 117 -2.75 -3.69 -1.26
CA GLN A 117 -2.31 -2.31 -1.06
C GLN A 117 -1.15 -2.22 -0.06
N ALA A 118 -1.18 -3.00 1.02
CA ALA A 118 -0.09 -3.05 2.00
C ALA A 118 1.21 -3.58 1.38
N ALA A 119 1.13 -4.63 0.56
CA ALA A 119 2.28 -5.15 -0.18
C ALA A 119 2.84 -4.11 -1.15
N ALA A 120 1.96 -3.41 -1.88
CA ALA A 120 2.37 -2.33 -2.77
C ALA A 120 3.08 -1.18 -2.03
N ALA A 121 2.56 -0.75 -0.88
CA ALA A 121 3.20 0.30 -0.06
C ALA A 121 4.60 -0.11 0.43
N ARG A 122 4.79 -1.36 0.85
CA ARG A 122 6.11 -1.90 1.22
C ARG A 122 7.07 -1.93 0.03
N MET A 123 6.57 -2.37 -1.12
CA MET A 123 7.35 -2.42 -2.35
C MET A 123 7.79 -1.02 -2.79
N GLU A 124 6.89 -0.04 -2.75
CA GLU A 124 7.19 1.35 -3.07
C GLU A 124 8.23 1.94 -2.11
N GLY A 125 8.05 1.73 -0.81
CA GLY A 125 9.02 2.18 0.20
C GLY A 125 10.41 1.56 -0.01
N LYS A 126 10.48 0.26 -0.28
CA LYS A 126 11.73 -0.44 -0.59
C LYS A 126 12.36 0.07 -1.88
N ALA A 127 11.57 0.27 -2.94
CA ALA A 127 12.05 0.82 -4.21
C ALA A 127 12.62 2.22 -4.04
N LYS A 128 11.98 3.10 -3.25
CA LYS A 128 12.49 4.44 -2.92
C LYS A 128 13.79 4.38 -2.13
N GLN A 129 13.93 3.44 -1.20
CA GLN A 129 15.19 3.23 -0.48
C GLN A 129 16.29 2.72 -1.41
N THR A 130 15.98 1.78 -2.30
CA THR A 130 16.97 1.32 -3.30
C THR A 130 17.36 2.46 -4.24
N GLY A 131 16.38 3.23 -4.71
CA GLY A 131 16.59 4.42 -5.53
C GLY A 131 17.44 5.49 -4.83
N SER A 132 17.33 5.63 -3.50
CA SER A 132 18.16 6.57 -2.76
C SER A 132 19.63 6.15 -2.68
N TYR A 133 19.93 4.85 -2.62
CA TYR A 133 21.31 4.36 -2.72
C TYR A 133 21.91 4.69 -4.09
N PHE A 134 21.15 4.48 -5.17
CA PHE A 134 21.59 4.86 -6.52
C PHE A 134 21.71 6.37 -6.70
N GLY A 135 20.76 7.14 -6.16
CA GLY A 135 20.80 8.60 -6.18
C GLY A 135 22.00 9.15 -5.43
N ALA A 136 22.30 8.62 -4.25
CA ALA A 136 23.49 9.00 -3.49
C ALA A 136 24.79 8.67 -4.25
N ALA A 137 24.87 7.51 -4.91
CA ALA A 137 26.01 7.16 -5.76
C ALA A 137 26.13 8.10 -6.98
N GLY A 138 25.01 8.43 -7.64
CA GLY A 138 24.96 9.39 -8.74
C GLY A 138 25.40 10.79 -8.32
N THR A 139 24.90 11.32 -7.20
CA THR A 139 25.29 12.62 -6.64
C THR A 139 26.80 12.67 -6.34
N LEU A 140 27.38 11.58 -5.83
CA LEU A 140 28.82 11.48 -5.61
C LEU A 140 29.60 11.48 -6.94
N MET A 141 29.14 10.75 -7.95
CA MET A 141 29.76 10.71 -9.29
C MET A 141 29.66 12.06 -10.01
N ASP A 142 28.51 12.73 -9.96
CA ASP A 142 28.28 14.04 -10.57
C ASP A 142 29.13 15.13 -9.90
N GLY A 143 29.29 15.09 -8.57
CA GLY A 143 30.21 15.99 -7.87
C GLY A 143 31.66 15.83 -8.28
N VAL A 144 32.11 14.59 -8.49
CA VAL A 144 33.46 14.31 -9.00
C VAL A 144 33.61 14.70 -10.48
N GLY A 145 32.58 14.47 -11.31
CA GLY A 145 32.58 14.79 -12.73
C GLY A 145 32.53 16.28 -13.03
N SER A 146 31.71 17.04 -12.31
CA SER A 146 31.68 18.51 -12.35
C SER A 146 33.02 19.10 -11.90
N PHE A 147 33.59 18.58 -10.82
CA PHE A 147 34.92 18.95 -10.37
C PHE A 147 35.99 18.69 -11.45
N ALA A 148 36.01 17.50 -12.06
CA ALA A 148 36.97 17.17 -13.11
C ALA A 148 36.81 18.03 -14.39
N LYS A 149 35.58 18.44 -14.70
CA LYS A 149 35.27 19.30 -15.86
C LYS A 149 35.70 20.75 -15.61
N ASP A 150 35.53 21.26 -14.40
CA ASP A 150 36.03 22.58 -14.01
C ASP A 150 37.56 22.60 -13.90
N TRP A 151 38.19 21.44 -13.62
CA TRP A 151 39.65 21.29 -13.57
C TRP A 151 40.33 21.17 -14.95
N ASN A 152 39.57 20.85 -16.01
CA ASN A 152 40.06 20.83 -17.38
C ASN A 152 39.55 22.08 -18.12
N PRO A 153 40.25 23.23 -18.03
CA PRO A 153 39.81 24.44 -18.71
C PRO A 153 39.73 24.14 -20.20
N THR A 154 38.56 24.39 -20.80
CA THR A 154 38.37 24.32 -22.25
C THR A 154 39.58 24.95 -22.95
N PRO A 155 40.27 24.26 -23.87
CA PRO A 155 41.35 24.87 -24.63
C PRO A 155 40.77 26.11 -25.31
N TYR A 156 41.42 27.24 -25.09
CA TYR A 156 41.06 28.56 -25.58
C TYR A 156 40.51 28.47 -27.02
N ALA A 157 39.20 28.68 -27.18
CA ALA A 157 38.63 28.88 -28.51
C ALA A 157 39.18 30.21 -29.02
N VAL A 158 40.11 30.12 -29.97
CA VAL A 158 40.73 31.26 -30.63
C VAL A 158 39.60 32.18 -31.11
N PRO A 159 39.51 33.45 -30.68
CA PRO A 159 38.53 34.35 -31.27
C PRO A 159 38.88 34.48 -32.74
N SER A 160 37.98 34.05 -33.63
CA SER A 160 38.12 34.38 -35.05
C SER A 160 38.02 35.90 -35.13
N SER A 161 39.18 36.56 -35.20
CA SER A 161 39.27 37.97 -35.52
C SER A 161 38.77 38.11 -36.95
N GLY A 162 37.49 38.47 -37.07
CA GLY A 162 36.99 39.09 -38.28
C GLY A 162 37.79 40.36 -38.50
N ILE A 163 38.75 40.29 -39.42
CA ILE A 163 39.30 41.46 -40.08
C ILE A 163 38.93 41.33 -41.55
N TYR A 164 37.95 42.14 -41.93
CA TYR A 164 37.69 42.52 -43.32
C TYR A 164 38.96 43.11 -43.92
N TYR A 165 39.42 42.58 -45.04
CA TYR A 165 39.92 43.33 -46.21
C TYR A 165 39.96 42.40 -47.43
#